data_AF-A0A1Y0C9N1-F1
#
_entry.id   AF-A0A1Y0C9N1-F1
#
_cell.length_a   1.000
_cell.length_b   1.000
_cell.length_c   1.000
_cell.angle_alpha   90.00
_cell.angle_beta   90.00
_cell.angle_gamma   90.00
#
_symmetry.space_group_name_H-M   'P 1'
#
loop_
_entity.id
_entity.type
_entity.pdbx_description
1 polymer ?
#
loop_
_entity_poly.entity_id
_entity_poly.type
_entity_poly.pdbx_seq_one_letter_code
_entity_poly.pdbx_strand_id
1 'polypeptide(L)'
;MSAAESAIQATVSPLLGEALSFDAPYVVERLVNDRVVGDPDEGRELFAEILKYLVLCELNRDVVVGMYSARVDEAWHAFILYTTEYTDFCLRFFGRYVGHAPKNAPHDDSHDHRDRRELTFDEFRERYQNAFDEPLPQVWYDARSIVPARRVFNDSAPNMTVTQHDSIAELVDGSGTVILSANAIAYDALLFIAHTGAFYVRELPGGLTDDEKVSLVRTLMSWGLLRVAP
;
A
#
# COMPACT_ATOMS: atom_id res chain seq x y z
N MET A 1 -11.32 11.32 39.38
CA MET A 1 -10.10 10.80 38.74
C MET A 1 -10.47 9.45 38.13
N SER A 2 -10.81 9.48 36.84
CA SER A 2 -11.36 8.33 36.11
C SER A 2 -10.22 7.52 35.49
N ALA A 3 -10.40 6.20 35.41
CA ALA A 3 -9.46 5.22 34.88
C ALA A 3 -9.25 5.30 33.34
N ALA A 4 -9.31 6.50 32.76
CA ALA A 4 -9.26 6.75 31.32
C ALA A 4 -8.01 7.54 30.85
N GLU A 5 -7.08 7.86 31.75
CA GLU A 5 -5.84 8.61 31.43
C GLU A 5 -4.57 7.77 31.58
N SER A 6 -4.59 6.53 31.07
CA SER A 6 -3.36 5.74 30.90
C SER A 6 -3.37 5.08 29.53
N ALA A 7 -3.41 5.89 28.48
CA ALA A 7 -2.86 5.47 27.21
C ALA A 7 -1.34 5.44 27.41
N ILE A 8 -0.84 4.28 27.82
CA ILE A 8 0.60 4.03 27.97
C ILE A 8 1.24 4.39 26.63
N GLN A 9 2.08 5.42 26.64
CA GLN A 9 2.96 5.71 25.53
C GLN A 9 3.86 4.49 25.35
N ALA A 10 3.51 3.65 24.37
CA ALA A 10 4.20 2.40 24.10
C ALA A 10 5.59 2.74 23.56
N THR A 11 6.54 2.91 24.48
CA THR A 11 7.92 3.21 24.15
C THR A 11 8.53 1.96 23.54
N VAL A 12 9.18 2.11 22.38
CA VAL A 12 9.93 1.03 21.74
C VAL A 12 10.98 0.53 22.73
N SER A 13 10.86 -0.74 23.15
CA SER A 13 11.83 -1.35 24.05
C SER A 13 13.20 -1.46 23.36
N PRO A 14 14.32 -1.60 24.10
CA PRO A 14 15.64 -1.77 23.48
C PRO A 14 15.68 -2.92 22.47
N LEU A 15 15.00 -4.04 22.77
CA LEU A 15 14.92 -5.19 21.87
C LEU A 15 14.17 -4.86 20.57
N LEU A 16 13.08 -4.08 20.65
CA LEU A 16 12.37 -3.62 19.46
C LEU A 16 13.17 -2.55 18.69
N GLY A 17 14.00 -1.77 19.38
CA GLY A 17 14.96 -0.87 18.76
C GLY A 17 16.03 -1.62 17.93
N GLU A 18 16.50 -2.77 18.42
CA GLU A 18 17.37 -3.66 17.63
C GLU A 18 16.66 -4.20 16.40
N ALA A 19 15.36 -4.50 16.50
CA ALA A 19 14.57 -4.98 15.36
C ALA A 19 14.53 -3.95 14.22
N LEU A 20 14.46 -2.65 14.55
CA LEU A 20 14.51 -1.54 13.58
C LEU A 20 15.87 -1.39 12.88
N SER A 21 16.93 -1.97 13.43
CA SER A 21 18.29 -1.95 12.87
C SER A 21 18.66 -3.25 12.17
N PHE A 22 17.71 -4.17 11.98
CA PHE A 22 17.97 -5.45 11.32
C PHE A 22 18.39 -5.23 9.86
N ASP A 23 19.47 -5.87 9.44
CA ASP A 23 20.01 -5.75 8.09
C ASP A 23 19.64 -6.99 7.26
N ALA A 24 19.06 -6.76 6.08
CA ALA A 24 18.63 -7.79 5.15
C ALA A 24 18.95 -7.39 3.70
N PRO A 25 20.24 -7.36 3.32
CA PRO A 25 20.65 -6.88 2.00
C PRO A 25 20.06 -7.71 0.86
N TYR A 26 19.79 -8.99 1.11
CA TYR A 26 19.13 -9.89 0.16
C TYR A 26 17.68 -9.49 -0.16
N VAL A 27 16.97 -8.85 0.78
CA VAL A 27 15.63 -8.29 0.51
C VAL A 27 15.78 -7.09 -0.41
N VAL A 28 16.70 -6.17 -0.11
CA VAL A 28 16.96 -4.98 -0.94
C VAL A 28 17.36 -5.36 -2.36
N GLU A 29 18.28 -6.32 -2.51
CA GLU A 29 18.69 -6.85 -3.82
C GLU A 29 17.48 -7.41 -4.58
N ARG A 30 16.62 -8.17 -3.90
CA ARG A 30 15.39 -8.69 -4.51
C ARG A 30 14.45 -7.58 -4.97
N LEU A 31 14.22 -6.54 -4.17
CA LEU A 31 13.34 -5.44 -4.54
C LEU A 31 13.80 -4.71 -5.81
N VAL A 32 15.11 -4.55 -5.96
CA VAL A 32 15.72 -3.98 -7.17
C VAL A 32 15.54 -4.94 -8.36
N ASN A 33 15.88 -6.22 -8.19
CA ASN A 33 15.79 -7.22 -9.26
C ASN A 33 14.36 -7.43 -9.77
N ASP A 34 13.39 -7.42 -8.85
CA ASP A 34 11.95 -7.55 -9.15
C ASP A 34 11.33 -6.22 -9.64
N ARG A 35 12.12 -5.14 -9.73
CA ARG A 35 11.72 -3.78 -10.14
C ARG A 35 10.59 -3.17 -9.29
N VAL A 36 10.59 -3.48 -8.00
CA VAL A 36 9.75 -2.81 -6.99
C VAL A 36 10.27 -1.39 -6.73
N VAL A 37 11.60 -1.25 -6.72
CA VAL A 37 12.33 0.00 -6.55
C VAL A 37 13.31 0.23 -7.70
N GLY A 38 13.67 1.49 -7.95
CA GLY A 38 14.62 1.87 -8.99
C GLY A 38 16.07 1.68 -8.57
N ASP A 39 16.36 1.77 -7.27
CA ASP A 39 17.71 1.68 -6.73
C ASP A 39 17.76 1.10 -5.29
N PRO A 40 18.95 0.72 -4.80
CA PRO A 40 19.10 0.14 -3.47
C PRO A 40 18.82 1.08 -2.29
N ASP A 41 18.93 2.40 -2.46
CA ASP A 41 18.63 3.37 -1.38
C ASP A 41 17.12 3.37 -1.12
N GLU A 42 16.32 3.45 -2.18
CA GLU A 42 14.86 3.33 -2.10
C GLU A 42 14.44 1.97 -1.52
N GLY A 43 15.16 0.89 -1.85
CA GLY A 43 14.93 -0.43 -1.27
C GLY A 43 15.21 -0.50 0.23
N ARG A 44 16.25 0.20 0.72
CA ARG A 44 16.53 0.32 2.17
C ARG A 44 15.46 1.12 2.89
N GLU A 45 14.99 2.20 2.29
CA GLU A 45 13.88 3.00 2.83
C GLU A 45 12.60 2.15 2.96
N LEU A 46 12.23 1.40 1.92
CA LEU A 46 11.10 0.47 2.00
C LEU A 46 11.29 -0.58 3.10
N PHE A 47 12.49 -1.17 3.19
CA PHE A 47 12.76 -2.21 4.19
C PHE A 47 12.65 -1.68 5.61
N ALA A 48 13.16 -0.47 5.89
CA ALA A 48 13.02 0.18 7.18
C ALA A 48 11.54 0.36 7.58
N GLU A 49 10.67 0.70 6.62
CA GLU A 49 9.24 0.86 6.87
C GLU A 49 8.52 -0.47 7.14
N ILE A 50 8.97 -1.60 6.57
CA ILE A 50 8.49 -2.93 6.98
C ILE A 50 8.83 -3.18 8.45
N LEU A 51 10.08 -2.91 8.86
CA LEU A 51 10.52 -3.15 10.24
C LEU A 51 9.69 -2.33 11.22
N LYS A 52 9.45 -1.04 10.91
CA LYS A 52 8.55 -0.17 11.68
C LYS A 52 7.13 -0.72 11.73
N TYR A 53 6.59 -1.20 10.61
CA TYR A 53 5.27 -1.82 10.58
C TYR A 53 5.18 -3.07 11.47
N LEU A 54 6.15 -3.99 11.38
CA LEU A 54 6.16 -5.21 12.20
C LEU A 54 6.31 -4.90 13.69
N VAL A 55 7.14 -3.92 14.05
CA VAL A 55 7.23 -3.38 15.42
C VAL A 55 5.90 -2.78 15.84
N LEU A 56 5.21 -2.05 14.96
CA LEU A 56 3.90 -1.47 15.27
C LEU A 56 2.84 -2.56 15.49
N CYS A 57 2.82 -3.62 14.68
CA CYS A 57 1.97 -4.79 14.92
C CYS A 57 2.26 -5.43 16.30
N GLU A 58 3.51 -5.44 16.70
CA GLU A 58 3.95 -5.99 17.98
C GLU A 58 3.59 -5.11 19.18
N LEU A 59 3.64 -3.79 19.04
CA LEU A 59 3.20 -2.86 20.08
C LEU A 59 1.67 -2.87 20.27
N ASN A 60 0.92 -3.31 19.26
CA ASN A 60 -0.54 -3.18 19.19
C ASN A 60 -1.23 -4.55 19.07
N ARG A 61 -0.85 -5.51 19.94
CA ARG A 61 -1.38 -6.89 19.95
C ARG A 61 -2.87 -7.00 20.31
N ASP A 62 -3.54 -5.92 20.66
CA ASP A 62 -4.98 -5.86 20.97
C ASP A 62 -5.85 -5.51 19.75
N VAL A 63 -5.28 -4.90 18.71
CA VAL A 63 -6.00 -4.44 17.50
C VAL A 63 -5.38 -4.98 16.21
N VAL A 64 -6.13 -5.04 15.12
CA VAL A 64 -5.53 -5.36 13.82
C VAL A 64 -4.91 -4.08 13.24
N VAL A 65 -3.59 -4.11 13.05
CA VAL A 65 -2.86 -3.06 12.33
C VAL A 65 -2.95 -3.39 10.84
N GLY A 66 -3.73 -2.62 10.09
CA GLY A 66 -3.89 -2.84 8.64
C GLY A 66 -2.64 -2.45 7.86
N MET A 67 -2.39 -3.15 6.74
CA MET A 67 -1.41 -2.72 5.75
C MET A 67 -2.02 -1.65 4.84
N TYR A 68 -1.52 -0.41 4.94
CA TYR A 68 -2.00 0.76 4.17
C TYR A 68 -1.03 1.23 3.08
N SER A 69 0.07 0.51 2.90
CA SER A 69 1.02 0.77 1.82
C SER A 69 1.23 -0.47 1.01
N ALA A 70 0.76 -0.43 -0.23
CA ALA A 70 1.13 -1.36 -1.26
C ALA A 70 2.62 -1.61 -1.40
N ARG A 71 3.42 -0.54 -1.35
CA ARG A 71 4.86 -0.62 -1.59
C ARG A 71 5.57 -1.29 -0.42
N VAL A 72 5.15 -0.95 0.81
CA VAL A 72 5.64 -1.65 2.01
C VAL A 72 5.16 -3.11 2.00
N ASP A 73 3.96 -3.39 1.49
CA ASP A 73 3.44 -4.75 1.36
C ASP A 73 4.22 -5.60 0.36
N GLU A 74 4.57 -5.06 -0.82
CA GLU A 74 5.48 -5.72 -1.77
C GLU A 74 6.83 -6.04 -1.13
N ALA A 75 7.32 -5.12 -0.31
CA ALA A 75 8.58 -5.31 0.41
C ALA A 75 8.45 -6.36 1.53
N TRP A 76 7.32 -6.42 2.24
CA TRP A 76 7.02 -7.47 3.21
C TRP A 76 6.89 -8.85 2.53
N HIS A 77 6.22 -8.90 1.36
CA HIS A 77 6.17 -10.10 0.52
C HIS A 77 7.57 -10.58 0.10
N ALA A 78 8.48 -9.65 -0.23
CA ALA A 78 9.86 -10.03 -0.53
C ALA A 78 10.56 -10.62 0.70
N PHE A 79 10.38 -10.03 1.89
CA PHE A 79 11.04 -10.50 3.11
C PHE A 79 10.50 -11.85 3.60
N ILE A 80 9.18 -12.06 3.61
CA ILE A 80 8.57 -13.30 4.12
C ILE A 80 8.96 -14.55 3.31
N LEU A 81 9.38 -14.38 2.05
CA LEU A 81 9.88 -15.47 1.20
C LEU A 81 11.27 -15.98 1.62
N TYR A 82 12.03 -15.18 2.36
CA TYR A 82 13.23 -15.64 3.06
C TYR A 82 12.81 -16.28 4.37
N THR A 83 12.14 -17.43 4.27
CA THR A 83 11.33 -18.00 5.35
C THR A 83 12.14 -18.32 6.60
N THR A 84 13.39 -18.76 6.47
CA THR A 84 14.28 -18.99 7.61
C THR A 84 14.63 -17.68 8.31
N GLU A 85 15.15 -16.71 7.57
CA GLU A 85 15.59 -15.42 8.10
C GLU A 85 14.43 -14.62 8.69
N TYR A 86 13.28 -14.65 8.02
CA TYR A 86 12.05 -14.00 8.49
C TYR A 86 11.52 -14.66 9.77
N THR A 87 11.53 -15.99 9.84
CA THR A 87 11.13 -16.72 11.05
C THR A 87 12.07 -16.41 12.21
N ASP A 88 13.37 -16.44 11.98
CA ASP A 88 14.38 -16.12 12.99
C ASP A 88 14.26 -14.67 13.48
N PHE A 89 14.04 -13.71 12.57
CA PHE A 89 13.75 -12.32 12.91
C PHE A 89 12.52 -12.23 13.83
N CYS A 90 11.39 -12.83 13.44
CA CYS A 90 10.16 -12.78 14.20
C CYS A 90 10.30 -13.42 15.60
N LEU A 91 10.90 -14.60 15.67
CA LEU A 91 11.12 -15.30 16.93
C LEU A 91 12.09 -14.55 17.84
N ARG A 92 13.16 -13.96 17.29
CA ARG A 92 14.14 -13.19 18.05
C ARG A 92 13.53 -11.94 18.68
N PHE A 93 12.83 -11.13 17.89
CA PHE A 93 12.41 -9.80 18.34
C PHE A 93 11.00 -9.75 18.92
N PHE A 94 10.11 -10.67 18.52
CA PHE A 94 8.70 -10.67 18.93
C PHE A 94 8.32 -11.91 19.74
N GLY A 95 9.19 -12.93 19.80
CA GLY A 95 8.91 -14.20 20.47
C GLY A 95 7.84 -15.04 19.79
N ARG A 96 7.41 -14.67 18.57
CA ARG A 96 6.35 -15.33 17.79
C ARG A 96 6.50 -15.00 16.32
N TYR A 97 5.95 -15.86 15.47
CA TYR A 97 5.80 -15.57 14.05
C TYR A 97 4.75 -14.48 13.82
N VAL A 98 5.07 -13.48 12.99
CA VAL A 98 4.11 -12.47 12.51
C VAL A 98 3.74 -12.85 11.08
N GLY A 99 2.53 -13.38 10.89
CA GLY A 99 2.08 -13.83 9.57
C GLY A 99 1.64 -12.68 8.68
N HIS A 100 1.84 -12.85 7.37
CA HIS A 100 1.12 -12.09 6.34
C HIS A 100 -0.16 -12.84 5.99
N ALA A 101 -1.31 -12.18 6.14
CA ALA A 101 -2.61 -12.74 5.78
C ALA A 101 -3.23 -11.86 4.69
N PRO A 102 -3.29 -12.32 3.42
CA PRO A 102 -3.95 -11.58 2.36
C PRO A 102 -5.42 -11.35 2.72
N LYS A 103 -5.95 -10.15 2.44
CA LYS A 103 -7.37 -9.81 2.70
C LYS A 103 -8.37 -10.74 2.01
N ASN A 104 -7.92 -11.49 0.99
CA ASN A 104 -8.74 -12.40 0.19
C ASN A 104 -8.53 -13.88 0.55
N ALA A 105 -7.70 -14.20 1.55
CA ALA A 105 -7.51 -15.58 1.99
C ALA A 105 -8.85 -16.13 2.54
N PRO A 106 -9.22 -17.38 2.24
CA PRO A 106 -10.40 -18.02 2.83
C PRO A 106 -10.32 -17.88 4.35
N HIS A 107 -11.37 -17.35 4.97
CA HIS A 107 -11.45 -17.24 6.41
C HIS A 107 -11.44 -18.65 7.02
N ASP A 108 -10.30 -19.07 7.54
CA ASP A 108 -10.24 -20.25 8.38
C ASP A 108 -10.85 -19.89 9.75
N ASP A 109 -12.11 -20.30 9.97
CA ASP A 109 -12.51 -21.28 11.00
C ASP A 109 -11.73 -21.35 12.33
N SER A 110 -10.40 -21.25 12.32
CA SER A 110 -9.58 -21.72 13.45
C SER A 110 -8.62 -20.76 14.15
N HIS A 111 -8.44 -19.48 13.79
CA HIS A 111 -7.55 -18.57 14.56
C HIS A 111 -8.23 -17.28 15.08
N ASP A 112 -7.92 -16.98 16.35
CA ASP A 112 -8.42 -16.02 17.35
C ASP A 112 -8.47 -14.51 16.95
N HIS A 113 -8.40 -14.18 15.67
CA HIS A 113 -8.32 -12.79 15.19
C HIS A 113 -9.67 -12.14 14.85
N ARG A 114 -10.79 -12.88 14.97
CA ARG A 114 -12.09 -12.47 14.41
C ARG A 114 -12.82 -11.34 15.13
N ASP A 115 -12.41 -11.00 16.36
CA ASP A 115 -13.12 -9.99 17.17
C ASP A 115 -12.30 -8.72 17.41
N ARG A 116 -11.09 -8.65 16.83
CA ARG A 116 -10.21 -7.50 17.00
C ARG A 116 -10.54 -6.43 15.97
N ARG A 117 -10.88 -5.25 16.47
CA ARG A 117 -11.08 -4.05 15.65
C ARG A 117 -9.84 -3.76 14.82
N GLU A 118 -10.02 -3.55 13.51
CA GLU A 118 -8.98 -3.00 12.64
C GLU A 118 -8.84 -1.49 12.87
N LEU A 119 -7.60 -1.01 12.88
CA LEU A 119 -7.34 0.42 12.91
C LEU A 119 -7.93 1.10 11.68
N THR A 120 -8.20 2.39 11.80
CA THR A 120 -8.33 3.28 10.64
C THR A 120 -6.96 3.81 10.24
N PHE A 121 -6.83 4.35 9.02
CA PHE A 121 -5.58 4.95 8.56
C PHE A 121 -5.11 6.11 9.47
N ASP A 122 -6.04 6.93 9.96
CA ASP A 122 -5.72 8.04 10.87
C ASP A 122 -5.17 7.53 12.21
N GLU A 123 -5.76 6.47 12.77
CA GLU A 123 -5.24 5.84 14.00
C GLU A 123 -3.90 5.14 13.77
N PHE A 124 -3.71 4.50 12.61
CA PHE A 124 -2.42 3.94 12.23
C PHE A 124 -1.33 5.01 12.19
N ARG A 125 -1.61 6.15 11.53
CA ARG A 125 -0.69 7.30 11.45
C ARG A 125 -0.35 7.84 12.84
N GLU A 126 -1.34 8.01 13.71
CA GLU A 126 -1.14 8.50 15.07
C GLU A 126 -0.27 7.53 15.89
N ARG A 127 -0.56 6.22 15.82
CA ARG A 127 0.24 5.20 16.53
C ARG A 127 1.67 5.12 15.99
N TYR A 128 1.87 5.23 14.67
CA TYR A 128 3.19 5.30 14.06
C TYR A 128 3.98 6.51 14.60
N GLN A 129 3.38 7.70 14.57
CA GLN A 129 4.01 8.93 15.04
C GLN A 129 4.41 8.85 16.51
N ASN A 130 3.51 8.31 17.36
CA ASN A 130 3.77 8.14 18.78
C ASN A 130 4.87 7.11 19.08
N ALA A 131 5.00 6.07 18.25
CA ALA A 131 5.98 5.01 18.45
C ALA A 131 7.40 5.42 18.01
N PHE A 132 7.51 6.16 16.90
CA PHE A 132 8.80 6.45 16.27
C PHE A 132 9.25 7.90 16.39
N ASP A 133 8.42 8.79 16.94
CA ASP A 133 8.67 10.24 17.00
C ASP A 133 8.97 10.87 15.63
N GLU A 134 8.34 10.30 14.59
CA GLU A 134 8.54 10.68 13.18
C GLU A 134 7.18 10.80 12.47
N PRO A 135 7.00 11.78 11.56
CA PRO A 135 5.82 11.82 10.72
C PRO A 135 5.77 10.59 9.80
N LEU A 136 4.56 10.11 9.50
CA LEU A 136 4.37 9.00 8.57
C LEU A 136 4.91 9.38 7.16
N PRO A 137 5.88 8.63 6.60
CA PRO A 137 6.51 9.00 5.32
C PRO A 137 5.58 8.80 4.12
N GLN A 138 5.93 9.41 2.98
CA GLN A 138 5.06 9.42 1.78
C GLN A 138 4.71 8.03 1.25
N VAL A 139 5.58 7.03 1.45
CA VAL A 139 5.36 5.65 1.02
C VAL A 139 4.05 5.06 1.56
N TRP A 140 3.57 5.51 2.72
CA TRP A 140 2.31 5.07 3.33
C TRP A 140 1.05 5.69 2.77
N TYR A 141 1.18 6.64 1.84
CA TYR A 141 0.05 7.26 1.18
C TYR A 141 -0.08 6.68 -0.22
N ASP A 142 -0.72 5.51 -0.34
CA ASP A 142 -0.82 4.76 -1.60
C ASP A 142 -1.31 5.58 -2.81
N ALA A 143 -2.26 6.51 -2.61
CA ALA A 143 -2.72 7.43 -3.65
C ALA A 143 -1.60 8.32 -4.23
N ARG A 144 -0.51 8.51 -3.48
CA ARG A 144 0.68 9.28 -3.87
C ARG A 144 1.84 8.40 -4.34
N SER A 145 1.80 7.09 -4.07
CA SER A 145 2.86 6.10 -4.31
C SER A 145 2.69 5.27 -5.59
N ILE A 146 1.88 5.73 -6.55
CA ILE A 146 1.63 5.01 -7.82
C ILE A 146 2.87 4.99 -8.72
N VAL A 147 3.18 3.80 -9.23
CA VAL A 147 4.26 3.50 -10.19
C VAL A 147 3.72 2.70 -11.37
N PRO A 148 4.42 2.64 -12.53
CA PRO A 148 3.95 1.90 -13.71
C PRO A 148 3.68 0.41 -13.43
N ALA A 149 4.43 -0.20 -12.51
CA ALA A 149 4.25 -1.59 -12.13
C ALA A 149 3.04 -1.85 -11.22
N ARG A 150 2.32 -0.81 -10.79
CA ARG A 150 1.23 -0.96 -9.83
C ARG A 150 -0.04 -1.48 -10.48
N ARG A 151 -0.69 -2.46 -9.84
CA ARG A 151 -2.03 -2.92 -10.23
C ARG A 151 -3.11 -2.11 -9.51
N VAL A 152 -4.15 -1.72 -10.25
CA VAL A 152 -5.32 -1.00 -9.75
C VAL A 152 -6.61 -1.72 -10.11
N PHE A 153 -7.64 -1.53 -9.29
CA PHE A 153 -9.00 -1.96 -9.53
C PHE A 153 -9.90 -0.78 -9.86
N ASN A 154 -10.82 -1.01 -10.78
CA ASN A 154 -11.85 -0.10 -11.20
C ASN A 154 -13.21 -0.76 -10.94
N ASP A 155 -13.75 -0.55 -9.74
CA ASP A 155 -15.06 -1.12 -9.36
C ASP A 155 -16.22 -0.43 -10.12
N SER A 156 -15.94 0.70 -10.78
CA SER A 156 -16.91 1.41 -11.63
C SER A 156 -16.96 0.88 -13.07
N ALA A 157 -16.03 0.04 -13.51
CA ALA A 157 -16.10 -0.58 -14.83
C ALA A 157 -17.16 -1.70 -14.89
N PRO A 158 -17.87 -1.88 -16.02
CA PRO A 158 -17.81 -1.12 -17.27
C PRO A 158 -18.81 0.06 -17.33
N ASN A 159 -19.24 0.62 -16.19
CA ASN A 159 -20.33 1.61 -16.13
C ASN A 159 -19.89 3.04 -16.47
N MET A 160 -18.79 3.20 -17.21
CA MET A 160 -18.28 4.49 -17.66
C MET A 160 -18.18 4.48 -19.17
N THR A 161 -18.28 5.65 -19.78
CA THR A 161 -18.12 5.86 -21.21
C THR A 161 -17.08 6.95 -21.46
N VAL A 162 -16.56 7.02 -22.67
CA VAL A 162 -15.61 8.07 -23.06
C VAL A 162 -16.18 8.81 -24.25
N THR A 163 -16.22 10.12 -24.17
CA THR A 163 -16.54 11.02 -25.28
C THR A 163 -15.28 11.75 -25.71
N GLN A 164 -15.20 12.11 -26.98
CA GLN A 164 -14.10 12.91 -27.51
C GLN A 164 -14.65 14.01 -28.40
N HIS A 165 -14.19 15.24 -28.15
CA HIS A 165 -14.52 16.41 -28.95
C HIS A 165 -13.28 17.30 -29.04
N ASP A 166 -12.96 17.74 -30.26
CA ASP A 166 -11.77 18.53 -30.56
C ASP A 166 -10.47 17.87 -30.02
N SER A 167 -9.74 18.59 -29.16
CA SER A 167 -8.51 18.15 -28.52
C SER A 167 -8.72 17.57 -27.12
N ILE A 168 -9.95 17.21 -26.77
CA ILE A 168 -10.35 16.79 -25.42
C ILE A 168 -10.99 15.40 -25.45
N ALA A 169 -10.59 14.54 -24.53
CA ALA A 169 -11.25 13.29 -24.19
C ALA A 169 -11.83 13.38 -22.77
N GLU A 170 -13.08 12.96 -22.62
CA GLU A 170 -13.82 13.03 -21.35
C GLU A 170 -14.28 11.64 -20.91
N LEU A 171 -13.98 11.29 -19.67
CA LEU A 171 -14.54 10.12 -19.01
C LEU A 171 -15.87 10.50 -18.36
N VAL A 172 -16.92 9.75 -18.66
CA VAL A 172 -18.30 10.04 -18.25
C VAL A 172 -18.84 8.86 -17.46
N ASP A 173 -19.48 9.12 -16.32
CA ASP A 173 -20.09 8.08 -15.50
C ASP A 173 -21.43 7.55 -16.09
N GLY A 174 -22.00 6.52 -15.48
CA GLY A 174 -23.27 5.95 -15.90
C GLY A 174 -24.48 6.88 -15.77
N SER A 175 -24.34 8.04 -15.10
CA SER A 175 -25.36 9.09 -15.02
C SER A 175 -25.26 10.13 -16.14
N GLY A 176 -24.17 10.09 -16.93
CA GLY A 176 -23.87 11.11 -17.94
C GLY A 176 -23.06 12.28 -17.42
N THR A 177 -22.53 12.22 -16.20
CA THR A 177 -21.69 13.28 -15.61
C THR A 177 -20.24 13.11 -16.04
N VAL A 178 -19.60 14.20 -16.49
CA VAL A 178 -18.16 14.21 -16.79
C VAL A 178 -17.37 14.07 -15.51
N ILE A 179 -16.61 12.99 -15.40
CA ILE A 179 -15.70 12.68 -14.29
C ILE A 179 -14.36 13.40 -14.50
N LEU A 180 -13.75 13.21 -15.67
CA LEU A 180 -12.39 13.64 -15.97
C LEU A 180 -12.36 14.20 -17.39
N SER A 181 -11.69 15.34 -17.57
CA SER A 181 -11.40 15.91 -18.88
C SER A 181 -9.89 15.97 -19.06
N ALA A 182 -9.40 15.42 -20.17
CA ALA A 182 -7.97 15.36 -20.50
C ALA A 182 -7.73 15.65 -21.98
N ASN A 183 -6.47 15.83 -22.36
CA ASN A 183 -6.09 15.94 -23.76
C ASN A 183 -6.49 14.67 -24.54
N ALA A 184 -6.88 14.82 -25.80
CA ALA A 184 -7.25 13.72 -26.70
C ALA A 184 -6.21 12.59 -26.78
N ILE A 185 -4.92 12.85 -26.50
CA ILE A 185 -3.89 11.80 -26.41
C ILE A 185 -4.25 10.73 -25.37
N ALA A 186 -4.97 11.10 -24.30
CA ALA A 186 -5.40 10.17 -23.25
C ALA A 186 -6.64 9.33 -23.64
N TYR A 187 -7.25 9.55 -24.82
CA TYR A 187 -8.50 8.90 -25.22
C TYR A 187 -8.43 7.37 -25.10
N ASP A 188 -7.42 6.74 -25.69
CA ASP A 188 -7.27 5.28 -25.64
C ASP A 188 -7.10 4.77 -24.20
N ALA A 189 -6.36 5.51 -23.37
CA ALA A 189 -6.18 5.17 -21.96
C ALA A 189 -7.49 5.27 -21.18
N LEU A 190 -8.28 6.33 -21.37
CA LEU A 190 -9.59 6.50 -20.74
C LEU A 190 -10.56 5.42 -21.22
N LEU A 191 -10.56 5.10 -22.51
CA LEU A 191 -11.43 4.08 -23.08
C LEU A 191 -11.10 2.70 -22.50
N PHE A 192 -9.81 2.40 -22.34
CA PHE A 192 -9.34 1.19 -21.69
C PHE A 192 -9.79 1.14 -20.22
N ILE A 193 -9.60 2.22 -19.46
CA ILE A 193 -10.03 2.31 -18.05
C ILE A 193 -11.54 2.08 -17.93
N ALA A 194 -12.35 2.72 -18.79
CA ALA A 194 -13.81 2.63 -18.76
C ALA A 194 -14.32 1.19 -18.84
N HIS A 195 -13.60 0.29 -19.52
CA HIS A 195 -14.02 -1.09 -19.78
C HIS A 195 -13.24 -2.15 -19.00
N THR A 196 -12.20 -1.76 -18.26
CA THR A 196 -11.28 -2.70 -17.62
C THR A 196 -11.36 -2.61 -16.09
N GLY A 197 -11.85 -3.68 -15.46
CA GLY A 197 -12.02 -3.75 -14.00
C GLY A 197 -10.72 -3.90 -13.20
N ALA A 198 -9.64 -4.38 -13.81
CA ALA A 198 -8.34 -4.51 -13.15
C ALA A 198 -7.20 -4.45 -14.17
N PHE A 199 -6.17 -3.63 -13.92
CA PHE A 199 -5.04 -3.46 -14.82
C PHE A 199 -3.78 -2.95 -14.11
N TYR A 200 -2.63 -3.13 -14.71
CA TYR A 200 -1.38 -2.47 -14.32
C TYR A 200 -1.28 -1.09 -14.96
N VAL A 201 -0.73 -0.10 -14.26
CA VAL A 201 -0.58 1.27 -14.80
C VAL A 201 0.19 1.29 -16.13
N ARG A 202 1.24 0.46 -16.27
CA ARG A 202 2.02 0.30 -17.51
C ARG A 202 1.19 -0.17 -18.72
N GLU A 203 0.08 -0.88 -18.48
CA GLU A 203 -0.79 -1.42 -19.53
C GLU A 203 -1.68 -0.37 -20.18
N LEU A 204 -1.76 0.85 -19.62
CA LEU A 204 -2.53 1.93 -20.23
C LEU A 204 -2.06 2.17 -21.67
N PRO A 205 -2.95 2.06 -22.67
CA PRO A 205 -2.61 2.30 -24.07
C PRO A 205 -2.61 3.79 -24.39
N GLY A 206 -2.37 4.13 -25.64
CA GLY A 206 -2.19 5.51 -26.09
C GLY A 206 -0.76 6.00 -25.87
N GLY A 207 -0.37 7.05 -26.58
CA GLY A 207 1.01 7.57 -26.60
C GLY A 207 1.45 8.27 -25.31
N LEU A 208 0.86 7.94 -24.16
CA LEU A 208 1.21 8.49 -22.85
C LEU A 208 2.56 7.94 -22.39
N THR A 209 3.39 8.82 -21.83
CA THR A 209 4.58 8.47 -21.07
C THR A 209 4.20 7.78 -19.74
N ASP A 210 5.16 7.09 -19.12
CA ASP A 210 4.93 6.44 -17.82
C ASP A 210 4.51 7.45 -16.72
N ASP A 211 5.08 8.65 -16.73
CA ASP A 211 4.71 9.72 -15.80
C ASP A 211 3.27 10.21 -16.02
N GLU A 212 2.85 10.35 -17.28
CA GLU A 212 1.47 10.72 -17.61
C GLU A 212 0.47 9.63 -17.22
N LYS A 213 0.81 8.35 -17.45
CA LYS A 213 0.00 7.20 -17.00
C LYS A 213 -0.16 7.20 -15.49
N VAL A 214 0.94 7.40 -14.76
CA VAL A 214 0.93 7.51 -13.29
C VAL A 214 0.09 8.69 -12.84
N SER A 215 0.24 9.87 -13.44
CA SER A 215 -0.53 11.06 -13.08
C SER A 215 -2.03 10.88 -13.29
N LEU A 216 -2.43 10.27 -14.42
CA LEU A 216 -3.82 9.95 -14.73
C LEU A 216 -4.43 9.02 -13.67
N VAL A 217 -3.73 7.93 -13.34
CA VAL A 217 -4.20 6.97 -12.33
C VAL A 217 -4.28 7.61 -10.94
N ARG A 218 -3.27 8.39 -10.53
CA ARG A 218 -3.30 9.12 -9.24
C ARG A 218 -4.52 10.04 -9.14
N THR A 219 -4.86 10.72 -10.24
CA THR A 219 -6.03 11.62 -10.29
C THR A 219 -7.32 10.85 -10.04
N LEU A 220 -7.54 9.77 -10.80
CA LEU A 220 -8.75 8.93 -10.65
C LEU A 220 -8.84 8.26 -9.28
N MET A 221 -7.71 7.91 -8.68
CA MET A 221 -7.68 7.40 -7.31
C MET A 221 -8.01 8.46 -6.27
N SER A 222 -7.55 9.70 -6.44
CA SER A 222 -7.88 10.80 -5.52
C SER A 222 -9.37 11.11 -5.48
N TRP A 223 -10.09 10.72 -6.54
CA TRP A 223 -11.55 10.83 -6.66
C TRP A 223 -12.29 9.54 -6.29
N GLY A 224 -11.57 8.50 -5.84
CA GLY A 224 -12.15 7.24 -5.37
C GLY A 224 -12.63 6.29 -6.47
N LEU A 225 -12.31 6.55 -7.74
CA LEU A 225 -12.75 5.72 -8.87
C LEU A 225 -11.86 4.52 -9.11
N LEU A 226 -10.57 4.69 -8.83
CA LEU A 226 -9.61 3.61 -8.82
C LEU A 226 -9.16 3.37 -7.39
N ARG A 227 -8.90 2.12 -7.07
CA ARG A 227 -8.21 1.74 -5.84
C ARG A 227 -7.03 0.86 -6.16
N VAL A 228 -6.04 0.90 -5.29
CA VAL A 228 -4.90 0.01 -5.37
C VAL A 228 -5.35 -1.43 -5.14
N ALA A 229 -4.88 -2.36 -5.96
CA ALA A 229 -5.07 -3.79 -5.68
C ALA A 229 -4.26 -4.17 -4.42
N PRO A 230 -4.84 -4.84 -3.42
CA PRO A 230 -4.10 -5.29 -2.26
C PRO A 230 -2.99 -6.25 -2.68
#